data_AF-A0ABD2YXW9-F1
#
_entry.id   AF-A0ABD2YXW9-F1
#
_cell.length_a   1.000
_cell.length_b   1.000
_cell.length_c   1.000
_cell.angle_alpha   90.00
_cell.angle_beta   90.00
_cell.angle_gamma   90.00
#
_symmetry.space_group_name_H-M   'P 1'
#
loop_
_entity.id
_entity.type
_entity.pdbx_description
1 polymer ?
#
loop_
_entity_poly.entity_id
_entity_poly.type
_entity_poly.pdbx_seq_one_letter_code
_entity_poly.pdbx_strand_id
1 'polypeptide(L)'
;MLGHIRSGTLERYKEAFNDALNGGKGFAIAACDCTVTFVSQFDEACADAIFDQANWDSSKVRDKLRHVIDAHVATVRTAKLSELTSTFETKLNEALSVLPVEALLKGATDDTWPGIRELLQRETETAVFGFSSALSSFEMDEEIKEKGKIMLEGWLSRRQKKKQGGL
;
A
#
# COMPACT_ATOMS: atom_id res chain seq x y z
N MET A 1 34.56 6.43 1.54
CA MET A 1 33.84 7.53 0.85
C MET A 1 32.55 7.05 0.16
N LEU A 2 32.61 6.16 -0.84
CA LEU A 2 31.40 5.65 -1.55
C LEU A 2 30.34 4.99 -0.64
N GLY A 3 30.74 4.30 0.43
CA GLY A 3 29.79 3.75 1.41
C GLY A 3 28.93 4.84 2.07
N HIS A 4 29.54 5.98 2.40
CA HIS A 4 28.86 7.15 2.96
C HIS A 4 28.02 7.88 1.90
N ILE A 5 28.52 8.01 0.68
CA ILE A 5 27.75 8.57 -0.45
C ILE A 5 26.48 7.73 -0.69
N ARG A 6 26.61 6.40 -0.69
CA ARG A 6 25.48 5.48 -0.83
C ARG A 6 24.48 5.60 0.32
N SER A 7 24.93 5.57 1.58
CA SER A 7 24.01 5.67 2.72
C SER A 7 23.32 7.02 2.78
N GLY A 8 24.07 8.12 2.57
CA GLY A 8 23.50 9.47 2.56
C GLY A 8 22.54 9.72 1.40
N THR A 9 22.78 9.10 0.23
CA THR A 9 21.83 9.17 -0.89
C THR A 9 20.57 8.36 -0.60
N LEU A 10 20.69 7.20 0.05
CA LEU A 10 19.54 6.39 0.45
C LEU A 10 18.66 7.10 1.47
N GLU A 11 19.23 7.73 2.50
CA GLU A 11 18.41 8.44 3.50
C GLU A 11 17.68 9.64 2.88
N ARG A 12 18.35 10.45 2.05
CA ARG A 12 17.70 11.54 1.32
C ARG A 12 16.62 11.06 0.36
N TYR A 13 16.83 9.90 -0.28
CA TYR A 13 15.81 9.26 -1.10
C TYR A 13 14.56 8.93 -0.28
N LYS A 14 14.71 8.30 0.90
CA LYS A 14 13.59 7.93 1.77
C LYS A 14 12.80 9.16 2.23
N GLU A 15 13.50 10.20 2.66
CA GLU A 15 12.91 11.47 3.09
C GLU A 15 12.10 12.09 1.94
N ALA A 16 12.72 12.30 0.79
CA ALA A 16 12.08 12.90 -0.37
C ALA A 16 10.91 12.06 -0.93
N PHE A 17 11.04 10.73 -0.89
CA PHE A 17 9.96 9.83 -1.31
C PHE A 17 8.77 9.92 -0.37
N ASN A 18 9.01 9.93 0.94
CA ASN A 18 7.96 10.10 1.94
C ASN A 18 7.28 11.48 1.83
N ASP A 19 8.06 12.54 1.62
CA ASP A 19 7.54 13.89 1.45
C ASP A 19 6.70 14.02 0.17
N ALA A 20 7.13 13.39 -0.93
CA ALA A 20 6.36 13.35 -2.17
C ALA A 20 5.00 12.64 -1.97
N LEU A 21 4.96 11.53 -1.24
CA LEU A 21 3.72 10.84 -0.91
C LEU A 21 2.83 11.70 0.00
N ASN A 22 3.39 12.35 1.01
CA ASN A 22 2.65 13.24 1.91
C ASN A 22 2.13 14.49 1.19
N GLY A 23 2.83 14.94 0.14
CA GLY A 23 2.41 16.01 -0.77
C GLY A 23 1.33 15.60 -1.77
N GLY A 24 0.80 14.37 -1.70
CA GLY A 24 -0.30 13.89 -2.54
C GLY A 24 0.12 13.40 -3.92
N LYS A 25 1.43 13.21 -4.17
CA LYS A 25 1.91 12.64 -5.44
C LYS A 25 1.54 11.14 -5.52
N GLY A 26 1.12 10.69 -6.70
CA GLY A 26 0.84 9.28 -6.98
C GLY A 26 2.07 8.40 -6.70
N PHE A 27 1.87 7.18 -6.18
CA PHE A 27 2.96 6.33 -5.69
C PHE A 27 3.94 5.96 -6.80
N ALA A 28 3.46 5.60 -7.99
CA ALA A 28 4.30 5.25 -9.12
C ALA A 28 5.15 6.44 -9.58
N ILE A 29 4.55 7.63 -9.72
CA ILE A 29 5.28 8.85 -10.11
C ILE A 29 6.26 9.26 -9.02
N ALA A 30 5.88 9.22 -7.75
CA ALA A 30 6.77 9.51 -6.63
C ALA A 30 7.99 8.56 -6.62
N ALA A 31 7.75 7.25 -6.76
CA ALA A 31 8.82 6.26 -6.78
C ALA A 31 9.73 6.45 -8.00
N CYS A 32 9.16 6.67 -9.18
CA CYS A 32 9.92 6.87 -10.41
C CYS A 32 10.80 8.13 -10.34
N ASP A 33 10.21 9.29 -10.04
CA ASP A 33 10.91 10.56 -10.05
C ASP A 33 11.99 10.62 -8.97
N CYS A 34 11.70 10.15 -7.76
CA CYS A 34 12.70 10.06 -6.69
C CYS A 34 13.82 9.10 -7.13
N THR A 35 13.49 7.93 -7.68
CA THR A 35 14.52 6.96 -8.07
C THR A 35 15.43 7.52 -9.17
N VAL A 36 14.87 8.16 -10.20
CA VAL A 36 15.65 8.80 -11.27
C VAL A 36 16.55 9.89 -10.70
N THR A 37 16.01 10.77 -9.87
CA THR A 37 16.74 11.88 -9.26
C THR A 37 17.92 11.41 -8.41
N PHE A 38 17.67 10.48 -7.48
CA PHE A 38 18.69 10.07 -6.52
C PHE A 38 19.73 9.11 -7.11
N VAL A 39 19.39 8.34 -8.15
CA VAL A 39 20.39 7.58 -8.91
C VAL A 39 21.29 8.52 -9.69
N SER A 40 20.75 9.57 -10.32
CA SER A 40 21.57 10.57 -11.03
C SER A 40 22.52 11.31 -10.07
N GLN A 41 22.03 11.73 -8.90
CA GLN A 41 22.88 12.38 -7.88
C GLN A 41 23.95 11.44 -7.32
N PHE A 42 23.66 10.15 -7.23
CA PHE A 42 24.65 9.15 -6.84
C PHE A 42 25.76 9.03 -7.88
N ASP A 43 25.40 8.98 -9.17
CA ASP A 43 26.36 8.86 -10.27
C ASP A 43 27.27 10.10 -10.34
N GLU A 44 26.72 11.31 -10.15
CA GLU A 44 27.48 12.57 -10.07
C GLU A 44 28.44 12.58 -8.87
N ALA A 45 27.94 12.28 -7.67
CA ALA A 45 28.77 12.23 -6.47
C ALA A 45 29.85 11.14 -6.52
N CYS A 46 29.61 10.06 -7.28
CA CYS A 46 30.64 9.06 -7.56
C CYS A 46 31.69 9.59 -8.53
N ALA A 47 31.29 10.29 -9.60
CA ALA A 47 32.22 10.88 -10.57
C ALA A 47 33.20 11.86 -9.91
N ASP A 48 32.71 12.69 -8.98
CA ASP A 48 33.54 13.64 -8.22
C ASP A 48 34.52 12.95 -7.25
N ALA A 49 34.23 11.71 -6.85
CA ALA A 49 35.03 10.93 -5.90
C ALA A 49 36.05 9.97 -6.56
N ILE A 50 36.06 9.84 -7.90
CA ILE A 50 36.89 8.87 -8.65
C ILE A 50 38.40 9.21 -8.64
N PHE A 51 38.82 10.35 -8.10
CA PHE A 51 40.24 10.73 -8.08
C PHE A 51 41.15 9.80 -7.24
N ASP A 52 40.61 8.98 -6.32
CA ASP A 52 41.44 8.37 -5.25
C ASP A 52 41.49 6.82 -5.17
N GLN A 53 40.89 6.03 -6.07
CA GLN A 53 40.98 4.55 -5.90
C GLN A 53 40.87 3.69 -7.18
N ALA A 54 42.01 3.17 -7.63
CA ALA A 54 42.20 2.38 -8.86
C ALA A 54 41.59 0.95 -8.87
N ASN A 55 40.65 0.61 -7.98
CA ASN A 55 40.04 -0.72 -7.92
C ASN A 55 38.55 -0.70 -7.54
N TRP A 56 37.87 0.45 -7.67
CA TRP A 56 36.51 0.60 -7.20
C TRP A 56 35.49 0.52 -8.34
N ASP A 57 34.65 -0.53 -8.31
CA ASP A 57 33.58 -0.75 -9.29
C ASP A 57 32.31 0.01 -8.88
N SER A 58 32.19 1.26 -9.35
CA SER A 58 31.03 2.13 -9.12
C SER A 58 29.72 1.49 -9.61
N SER A 59 29.77 0.68 -10.67
CA SER A 59 28.60 0.00 -11.22
C SER A 59 28.00 -0.98 -10.20
N LYS A 60 28.83 -1.76 -9.52
CA LYS A 60 28.40 -2.69 -8.47
C LYS A 60 27.81 -1.97 -7.25
N VAL A 61 28.29 -0.78 -6.91
CA VAL A 61 27.73 0.02 -5.81
C VAL A 61 26.39 0.64 -6.21
N ARG A 62 26.27 1.09 -7.46
CA ARG A 62 25.01 1.59 -8.04
C ARG A 62 23.94 0.50 -8.09
N ASP A 63 24.28 -0.71 -8.51
CA ASP A 63 23.33 -1.83 -8.56
C ASP A 63 22.82 -2.19 -7.16
N LYS A 64 23.70 -2.13 -6.15
CA LYS A 64 23.29 -2.28 -4.75
C LYS A 64 22.38 -1.15 -4.28
N LEU A 65 22.64 0.09 -4.68
CA LEU A 65 21.76 1.22 -4.36
C LEU A 65 20.37 1.02 -4.97
N ARG A 66 20.31 0.67 -6.26
CA ARG A 66 19.07 0.36 -6.97
C ARG A 66 18.29 -0.73 -6.26
N HIS A 67 18.94 -1.83 -5.92
CA HIS A 67 18.29 -2.94 -5.24
C HIS A 67 17.73 -2.56 -3.87
N VAL A 68 18.44 -1.74 -3.10
CA VAL A 68 17.94 -1.26 -1.80
C VAL A 68 16.80 -0.26 -1.96
N ILE A 69 16.83 0.59 -2.98
CA ILE A 69 15.71 1.47 -3.34
C ILE A 69 14.47 0.63 -3.68
N ASP A 70 14.61 -0.36 -4.57
CA ASP A 70 13.50 -1.22 -5.00
C ASP A 70 12.90 -1.99 -3.81
N ALA A 71 13.74 -2.51 -2.92
CA ALA A 71 13.30 -3.17 -1.69
C ALA A 71 12.55 -2.22 -0.74
N HIS A 72 13.02 -0.96 -0.62
CA HIS A 72 12.32 0.05 0.17
C HIS A 72 10.96 0.39 -0.44
N VAL A 73 10.88 0.59 -1.76
CA VAL A 73 9.63 0.83 -2.49
C VAL A 73 8.64 -0.32 -2.24
N ALA A 74 9.09 -1.58 -2.33
CA ALA A 74 8.23 -2.74 -2.05
C ALA A 74 7.73 -2.77 -0.59
N THR A 75 8.57 -2.36 0.37
CA THR A 75 8.20 -2.29 1.78
C THR A 75 7.14 -1.22 2.03
N VAL A 76 7.37 0.01 1.54
CA VAL A 76 6.41 1.12 1.68
C VAL A 76 5.08 0.78 1.01
N ARG A 77 5.14 0.16 -0.17
CA ARG A 77 3.95 -0.34 -0.88
C ARG A 77 3.14 -1.31 -0.01
N THR A 78 3.80 -2.29 0.58
CA THR A 78 3.13 -3.30 1.44
C THR A 78 2.51 -2.65 2.66
N ALA A 79 3.22 -1.71 3.30
CA ALA A 79 2.69 -0.96 4.43
C ALA A 79 1.45 -0.13 4.06
N LYS A 80 1.48 0.58 2.93
CA LYS A 80 0.35 1.38 2.44
C LYS A 80 -0.88 0.53 2.10
N LEU A 81 -0.69 -0.64 1.49
CA LEU A 81 -1.79 -1.59 1.26
C LEU A 81 -2.39 -2.11 2.57
N SER A 82 -1.55 -2.40 3.56
CA SER A 82 -2.03 -2.84 4.88
C SER A 82 -2.82 -1.73 5.59
N GLU A 83 -2.35 -0.49 5.52
CA GLU A 83 -3.03 0.69 6.08
C GLU A 83 -4.41 0.91 5.43
N LEU A 84 -4.46 0.86 4.10
CA LEU A 84 -5.70 1.02 3.34
C LEU A 84 -6.70 -0.11 3.64
N THR A 85 -6.23 -1.35 3.67
CA THR A 85 -7.06 -2.52 4.00
C THR A 85 -7.66 -2.39 5.40
N SER A 86 -6.83 -2.07 6.40
CA SER A 86 -7.28 -1.86 7.79
C SER A 86 -8.35 -0.77 7.92
N THR A 87 -8.17 0.34 7.17
CA THR A 87 -9.13 1.45 7.16
C THR A 87 -10.50 1.02 6.65
N PHE A 88 -10.55 0.28 5.54
CA PHE A 88 -11.82 -0.19 4.97
C PHE A 88 -12.44 -1.34 5.76
N GLU A 89 -11.64 -2.23 6.36
CA GLU A 89 -12.14 -3.22 7.32
C GLU A 89 -12.84 -2.55 8.52
N THR A 90 -12.26 -1.47 9.03
CA THR A 90 -12.83 -0.72 10.16
C THR A 90 -14.14 -0.04 9.77
N LYS A 91 -14.19 0.67 8.64
CA LYS A 91 -15.41 1.28 8.12
C LYS A 91 -16.53 0.27 7.89
N LEU A 92 -16.19 -0.90 7.33
CA LEU A 92 -17.14 -1.97 7.11
C LEU A 92 -17.65 -2.56 8.44
N ASN A 93 -16.79 -2.69 9.45
CA ASN A 93 -17.21 -3.11 10.79
C ASN A 93 -18.16 -2.12 11.46
N GLU A 94 -17.92 -0.82 11.30
CA GLU A 94 -18.78 0.24 11.83
C GLU A 94 -20.15 0.25 11.12
N ALA A 95 -20.15 0.15 9.79
CA ALA A 95 -21.37 0.09 8.98
C ALA A 95 -22.20 -1.18 9.25
N LEU A 96 -21.54 -2.30 9.52
CA LEU A 96 -22.15 -3.58 9.88
C LEU A 96 -22.23 -3.80 11.41
N SER A 97 -22.15 -2.72 12.18
CA SER A 97 -22.21 -2.81 13.64
C SER A 97 -23.56 -3.38 14.10
N VAL A 98 -23.60 -3.69 15.39
CA VAL A 98 -24.74 -4.37 16.02
C VAL A 98 -26.04 -3.57 15.86
N LEU A 99 -25.98 -2.23 15.87
CA LEU A 99 -27.16 -1.35 15.79
C LEU A 99 -27.99 -1.49 14.49
N PRO A 100 -27.42 -1.39 13.28
CA PRO A 100 -28.13 -1.67 12.02
C PRO A 100 -28.74 -3.07 11.95
N VAL A 101 -28.01 -4.07 12.45
CA VAL A 101 -28.46 -5.47 12.45
C VAL A 101 -29.57 -5.67 13.48
N GLU A 102 -29.46 -5.10 14.67
CA GLU A 102 -30.46 -5.14 15.73
C GLU A 102 -31.75 -4.40 15.36
N ALA A 103 -31.65 -3.28 14.64
CA ALA A 103 -32.80 -2.54 14.14
C ALA A 103 -33.62 -3.40 13.16
N LEU A 104 -32.94 -4.15 12.27
CA LEU A 104 -33.58 -5.12 11.39
C LEU A 104 -34.17 -6.30 12.19
N LEU A 105 -33.46 -6.79 13.20
CA LEU A 105 -33.93 -7.90 14.05
C LEU A 105 -35.13 -7.54 14.95
N LYS A 106 -35.27 -6.27 15.37
CA LYS A 106 -36.41 -5.80 16.17
C LYS A 106 -37.74 -5.80 15.43
N GLY A 107 -37.72 -5.81 14.09
CA GLY A 107 -38.91 -5.84 13.23
C GLY A 107 -39.28 -7.22 12.71
N ALA A 108 -38.82 -8.30 13.37
CA ALA A 108 -38.79 -9.67 12.85
C ALA A 108 -40.05 -10.11 12.06
N THR A 109 -39.90 -10.12 10.74
CA THR A 109 -40.81 -10.67 9.72
C THR A 109 -40.00 -11.58 8.78
N ASP A 110 -40.64 -12.31 7.88
CA ASP A 110 -39.94 -13.17 6.90
C ASP A 110 -38.89 -12.41 6.05
N ASP A 111 -39.02 -11.08 5.94
CA ASP A 111 -38.14 -10.20 5.17
C ASP A 111 -36.85 -9.75 5.91
N THR A 112 -36.69 -10.15 7.18
CA THR A 112 -35.55 -9.74 8.03
C THR A 112 -34.20 -10.23 7.48
N TRP A 113 -34.13 -11.50 7.07
CA TRP A 113 -32.89 -12.10 6.54
C TRP A 113 -32.51 -11.59 5.15
N PRO A 114 -33.46 -11.42 4.20
CA PRO A 114 -33.22 -10.67 2.98
C PRO A 114 -32.63 -9.27 3.23
N GLY A 115 -33.21 -8.49 4.15
CA GLY A 115 -32.71 -7.13 4.46
C GLY A 115 -31.28 -7.11 5.04
N ILE A 116 -30.93 -8.08 5.88
CA ILE A 116 -29.54 -8.22 6.39
C ILE A 116 -28.56 -8.57 5.25
N ARG A 117 -28.98 -9.42 4.29
CA ARG A 117 -28.14 -9.77 3.13
C ARG A 117 -27.93 -8.58 2.21
N GLU A 118 -28.99 -7.81 1.94
CA GLU A 118 -28.91 -6.60 1.12
C GLU A 118 -28.01 -5.53 1.77
N LEU A 119 -28.14 -5.31 3.08
CA LEU A 119 -27.25 -4.43 3.83
C LEU A 119 -25.80 -4.90 3.73
N LEU A 120 -25.54 -6.18 3.99
CA LEU A 120 -24.18 -6.74 3.90
C LEU A 120 -23.60 -6.55 2.50
N GLN A 121 -24.39 -6.80 1.46
CA GLN A 121 -23.97 -6.66 0.09
C GLN A 121 -23.66 -5.21 -0.26
N ARG A 122 -24.56 -4.27 0.05
CA ARG A 122 -24.37 -2.84 -0.22
C ARG A 122 -23.13 -2.27 0.46
N GLU A 123 -22.94 -2.55 1.75
CA GLU A 123 -21.79 -2.04 2.49
C GLU A 123 -20.47 -2.66 1.98
N THR A 124 -20.52 -3.93 1.57
CA THR A 124 -19.37 -4.61 0.95
C THR A 124 -19.02 -3.98 -0.41
N GLU A 125 -20.01 -3.78 -1.29
CA GLU A 125 -19.82 -3.14 -2.59
C GLU A 125 -19.31 -1.71 -2.45
N THR A 126 -19.82 -0.96 -1.48
CA THR A 126 -19.36 0.40 -1.16
C THR A 126 -17.92 0.41 -0.67
N ALA A 127 -17.54 -0.53 0.21
CA ALA A 127 -16.17 -0.67 0.69
C ALA A 127 -15.21 -1.07 -0.46
N VAL A 128 -15.61 -2.00 -1.33
CA VAL A 128 -14.82 -2.44 -2.51
C VAL A 128 -14.65 -1.30 -3.51
N PHE A 129 -15.71 -0.53 -3.79
CA PHE A 129 -15.64 0.62 -4.69
C PHE A 129 -14.72 1.71 -4.13
N GLY A 130 -14.88 2.06 -2.85
CA GLY A 130 -14.03 3.04 -2.18
C GLY A 130 -12.56 2.59 -2.14
N PHE A 131 -12.31 1.31 -1.86
CA PHE A 131 -10.97 0.73 -1.87
C PHE A 131 -10.35 0.79 -3.27
N SER A 132 -11.09 0.39 -4.30
CA SER A 132 -10.62 0.42 -5.70
C SER A 132 -10.33 1.85 -6.18
N SER A 133 -11.18 2.81 -5.79
CA SER A 133 -10.98 4.23 -6.09
C SER A 133 -9.71 4.78 -5.41
N ALA A 134 -9.51 4.48 -4.13
CA ALA A 134 -8.31 4.88 -3.39
C ALA A 134 -7.04 4.20 -3.91
N LEU A 135 -7.12 2.95 -4.37
CA LEU A 135 -6.02 2.28 -5.06
C LEU A 135 -5.69 2.96 -6.40
N SER A 136 -6.72 3.39 -7.14
CA SER A 136 -6.54 4.08 -8.42
C SER A 136 -5.91 5.46 -8.25
N SER A 137 -6.26 6.21 -7.19
CA SER A 137 -5.63 7.50 -6.89
C SER A 137 -4.16 7.37 -6.47
N PHE A 138 -3.76 6.18 -6.05
CA PHE A 138 -2.38 5.84 -5.74
C PHE A 138 -1.54 5.50 -6.99
N GLU A 139 -2.14 5.42 -8.19
CA GLU A 139 -1.48 4.96 -9.44
C GLU A 139 -0.65 3.68 -9.22
N MET A 140 -1.18 2.75 -8.41
CA MET A 140 -0.54 1.45 -8.22
C MET A 140 -0.82 0.53 -9.41
N ASP A 141 0.20 -0.24 -9.80
CA ASP A 141 0.17 -1.23 -10.88
C ASP A 141 -1.06 -2.16 -10.77
N GLU A 142 -1.61 -2.61 -11.89
CA GLU A 142 -2.83 -3.43 -11.95
C GLU A 142 -2.68 -4.75 -11.17
N GLU A 143 -1.47 -5.33 -11.15
CA GLU A 143 -1.16 -6.52 -10.34
C GLU A 143 -1.36 -6.26 -8.82
N ILE A 144 -1.11 -5.03 -8.38
CA ILE A 144 -1.21 -4.64 -6.99
C ILE A 144 -2.67 -4.41 -6.59
N LYS A 145 -3.47 -3.85 -7.51
CA LYS A 145 -4.92 -3.70 -7.32
C LYS A 145 -5.58 -5.06 -7.10
N GLU A 146 -5.22 -6.03 -7.93
CA GLU A 146 -5.76 -7.39 -7.83
C GLU A 146 -5.33 -8.08 -6.51
N LYS A 147 -4.07 -7.92 -6.08
CA LYS A 147 -3.61 -8.44 -4.77
C LYS A 147 -4.38 -7.82 -3.60
N GLY A 148 -4.62 -6.51 -3.62
CA GLY A 148 -5.42 -5.82 -2.60
C GLY A 148 -6.85 -6.35 -2.53
N LYS A 149 -7.47 -6.54 -3.69
CA LYS A 149 -8.82 -7.12 -3.81
C LYS A 149 -8.90 -8.55 -3.28
N ILE A 150 -7.96 -9.43 -3.68
CA ILE A 150 -7.89 -10.82 -3.20
C ILE A 150 -7.72 -10.88 -1.67
N MET A 151 -6.92 -9.99 -1.08
CA MET A 151 -6.75 -9.94 0.38
C MET A 151 -8.06 -9.60 1.10
N LEU A 152 -8.81 -8.63 0.57
CA LEU A 152 -10.11 -8.22 1.12
C LEU A 152 -11.16 -9.35 0.99
N GLU A 153 -11.26 -9.98 -0.18
CA GLU A 153 -12.17 -11.12 -0.41
C GLU A 153 -11.82 -12.32 0.49
N GLY A 154 -10.53 -12.60 0.66
CA GLY A 154 -10.05 -13.63 1.58
C GLY A 154 -10.41 -13.34 3.04
N TRP A 155 -10.35 -12.07 3.46
CA TRP A 155 -10.80 -11.66 4.79
C TRP A 155 -12.30 -11.85 4.98
N LEU A 156 -13.12 -11.42 4.02
CA LEU A 156 -14.58 -11.57 4.05
C LEU A 156 -14.98 -13.06 4.20
N SER A 157 -14.33 -13.92 3.43
CA SER A 157 -14.53 -15.38 3.48
C SER A 157 -14.19 -15.97 4.86
N ARG A 158 -13.09 -15.54 5.48
CA ARG A 158 -12.70 -15.96 6.84
C ARG A 158 -13.70 -15.50 7.89
N ARG A 159 -14.23 -14.29 7.76
CA ARG A 159 -15.22 -13.73 8.69
C ARG A 159 -16.56 -14.45 8.62
N GLN A 160 -17.05 -14.76 7.42
CA GLN A 160 -18.28 -15.54 7.26
C GLN A 160 -18.16 -16.95 7.86
N LYS A 161 -17.02 -17.62 7.64
CA LYS A 161 -16.73 -18.93 8.29
C LYS A 161 -16.70 -18.84 9.81
N LYS A 162 -16.10 -17.80 10.40
CA LYS A 162 -16.10 -17.58 11.86
C LYS A 162 -17.51 -17.39 12.45
N LYS A 163 -18.44 -16.79 11.70
CA LYS A 163 -19.85 -16.66 12.14
C LYS A 163 -20.65 -17.97 12.05
N GLN A 164 -20.22 -18.94 11.23
CA GLN A 164 -20.91 -20.24 11.06
C GLN A 164 -20.33 -21.37 11.93
N GLY A 165 -19.08 -21.24 12.38
CA GLY A 165 -18.39 -22.26 13.20
C GLY A 165 -18.41 -22.03 14.72
N GLY A 166 -19.16 -21.04 15.20
CA GLY A 166 -19.38 -20.82 16.64
C GLY A 166 -20.66 -21.50 17.09
N LEU A 167 -20.56 -22.79 17.44
CA LEU A 167 -21.59 -23.60 18.10
C LEU A 167 -20.97 -24.28 19.32
#